data_AF-A0AA43F523-F1
#
_entry.id   AF-A0AA43F523-F1
#
_cell.length_a   1.000
_cell.length_b   1.000
_cell.length_c   1.000
_cell.angle_alpha   90.00
_cell.angle_beta   90.00
_cell.angle_gamma   90.00
#
_symmetry.space_group_name_H-M   'P 1'
#
loop_
_entity.id
_entity.type
_entity.pdbx_description
1 polymer ?
#
loop_
_entity_poly.entity_id
_entity_poly.type
_entity_poly.pdbx_seq_one_letter_code
_entity_poly.pdbx_strand_id
1 'polypeptide(L)' 'MELKWQDTEDIAIRLVEEHPETDPLTVRFTDMHAWIVALADFTDDPKKSNEKILETIQMAWHEEYQDSKS' A
#
# COMPACT_ATOMS: atom_id res chain seq x y z
N MET A 1 -2.47 -15.14 -0.60
CA MET A 1 -2.40 -14.90 -2.06
C MET A 1 -1.06 -14.24 -2.34
N GLU A 2 -0.46 -14.36 -3.51
CA GLU A 2 0.86 -13.74 -3.77
C GLU A 2 0.69 -12.30 -4.24
N LEU A 3 0.93 -11.33 -3.35
CA LEU A 3 0.91 -9.91 -3.69
C LEU A 3 2.24 -9.47 -4.28
N LYS A 4 2.15 -8.76 -5.40
CA LYS A 4 3.28 -8.13 -6.08
C LYS A 4 3.09 -6.64 -6.15
N TRP A 5 4.17 -5.93 -6.45
CA TRP A 5 4.15 -4.48 -6.65
C TRP A 5 3.16 -3.99 -7.72
N GLN A 6 2.73 -4.88 -8.62
CA GLN A 6 1.73 -4.58 -9.65
C GLN A 6 0.29 -4.63 -9.13
N ASP A 7 0.05 -5.36 -8.03
CA ASP A 7 -1.26 -5.55 -7.42
C ASP A 7 -1.55 -4.37 -6.47
N THR A 8 -1.57 -3.15 -7.03
CA THR A 8 -1.62 -1.92 -6.24
C THR A 8 -2.93 -1.76 -5.46
N GLU A 9 -4.04 -2.22 -6.03
CA GLU A 9 -5.37 -2.22 -5.38
C GLU A 9 -5.41 -3.21 -4.22
N ASP A 10 -4.96 -4.45 -4.42
CA ASP A 10 -4.90 -5.44 -3.33
C ASP A 10 -3.99 -4.98 -2.20
N ILE A 11 -2.81 -4.43 -2.51
CA ILE A 11 -1.91 -3.88 -1.48
C ILE A 11 -2.59 -2.73 -0.73
N ALA A 12 -3.27 -1.83 -1.44
CA ALA A 12 -4.00 -0.71 -0.84
C ALA A 12 -5.09 -1.17 0.13
N ILE A 13 -5.88 -2.19 -0.25
CA ILE A 13 -6.89 -2.80 0.63
C ILE A 13 -6.24 -3.33 1.91
N ARG A 14 -5.13 -4.08 1.80
CA ARG A 14 -4.43 -4.61 2.99
C ARG A 14 -3.90 -3.48 3.88
N LEU A 15 -3.36 -2.42 3.29
CA LEU A 15 -2.89 -1.25 4.03
C LEU A 15 -4.05 -0.53 4.74
N VAL A 16 -5.23 -0.41 4.13
CA VAL A 16 -6.40 0.19 4.79
C VAL A 16 -6.94 -0.69 5.90
N GLU A 17 -6.91 -2.01 5.74
CA GLU A 17 -7.34 -2.97 6.76
C GLU A 17 -6.39 -2.97 7.98
N GLU A 18 -5.07 -2.93 7.76
CA GLU A 18 -4.08 -2.89 8.85
C GLU A 18 -3.94 -1.48 9.46
N HIS A 19 -4.14 -0.44 8.68
CA HIS A 19 -3.97 0.96 9.08
C HIS A 19 -5.19 1.84 8.74
N PRO A 20 -6.40 1.54 9.27
CA PRO A 20 -7.65 2.21 8.90
C PRO A 20 -7.77 3.67 9.39
N GLU A 21 -6.85 4.13 10.23
CA GLU A 21 -6.81 5.50 10.74
C GLU A 21 -5.60 6.29 10.23
N THR A 22 -4.78 5.69 9.38
CA THR A 22 -3.59 6.33 8.83
C THR A 22 -3.94 6.97 7.49
N ASP A 23 -3.76 8.29 7.38
CA ASP A 23 -3.93 9.00 6.11
C ASP A 23 -2.77 8.66 5.17
N PRO A 24 -3.03 7.98 4.04
CA PRO A 24 -1.99 7.53 3.11
C PRO A 24 -1.14 8.68 2.57
N LEU A 25 -1.71 9.87 2.39
CA LEU A 25 -1.00 11.05 1.87
C LEU A 25 0.00 11.63 2.86
N THR A 26 -0.15 11.32 4.15
CA THR A 26 0.80 11.75 5.20
C THR A 26 1.96 10.77 5.38
N VAL A 27 1.85 9.57 4.80
CA VAL A 27 2.83 8.50 4.94
C VAL A 27 3.98 8.72 3.95
N ARG A 28 5.21 8.60 4.44
CA ARG A 28 6.40 8.65 3.57
C ARG A 28 6.54 7.34 2.80
N PHE A 29 6.98 7.42 1.55
CA PHE A 29 7.22 6.23 0.73
C PHE A 29 8.13 5.18 1.36
N THR A 30 9.12 5.59 2.18
CA THR A 30 9.97 4.65 2.91
C THR A 30 9.22 3.86 3.97
N ASP A 31 8.28 4.50 4.66
CA ASP A 31 7.48 3.84 5.71
C ASP A 31 6.43 2.94 5.06
N MET A 32 5.75 3.43 4.02
CA MET A 32 4.78 2.65 3.24
C MET A 32 5.45 1.43 2.61
N HIS A 33 6.65 1.58 2.04
CA HIS A 33 7.43 0.47 1.50
C HIS A 33 7.71 -0.59 2.56
N ALA A 34 8.13 -0.18 3.76
CA ALA A 34 8.38 -1.11 4.86
C ALA A 34 7.11 -1.87 5.28
N TRP A 35 5.95 -1.20 5.29
CA TRP A 35 4.67 -1.86 5.59
C TRP A 35 4.27 -2.87 4.52
N ILE A 36 4.39 -2.50 3.24
CA ILE A 36 4.08 -3.40 2.11
C ILE A 36 4.96 -4.66 2.16
N VAL A 37 6.26 -4.50 2.42
CA VAL A 37 7.21 -5.62 2.54
C VAL A 37 6.96 -6.46 3.80
N ALA A 38 6.34 -5.88 4.83
CA ALA A 38 5.96 -6.59 6.05
C ALA A 38 4.65 -7.38 5.92
N LEU A 39 3.85 -7.15 4.86
CA LEU A 39 2.63 -7.90 4.60
C LEU A 39 2.95 -9.39 4.42
N ALA A 40 2.24 -10.25 5.15
CA ALA A 40 2.44 -11.71 5.07
C ALA A 40 2.13 -12.30 3.68
N ASP A 41 1.28 -11.62 2.90
CA ASP A 41 0.90 -12.01 1.54
C ASP A 41 1.86 -11.46 0.47
N PHE A 42 2.79 -10.57 0.82
CA PHE A 42 3.72 -9.95 -0.13
C PHE A 42 4.90 -10.88 -0.46
N THR A 43 5.07 -11.23 -1.74
CA THR A 43 6.07 -12.21 -2.18
C THR A 43 7.03 -11.69 -3.26
N ASP A 44 6.91 -10.43 -3.69
CA ASP A 44 7.81 -9.85 -4.69
C ASP A 44 9.10 -9.29 -4.06
N ASP A 45 10.06 -8.93 -4.90
CA ASP A 45 11.34 -8.37 -4.47
C ASP A 45 11.15 -6.94 -3.94
N PRO A 46 11.49 -6.64 -2.67
CA PRO A 46 11.42 -5.29 -2.12
C PRO A 46 12.15 -4.23 -2.95
N LYS A 47 13.18 -4.61 -3.71
CA LYS A 47 13.98 -3.69 -4.52
C LYS A 47 13.35 -3.32 -5.87
N LYS A 48 12.27 -3.99 -6.28
CA LYS A 48 11.55 -3.67 -7.51
C LYS A 48 10.58 -2.49 -7.37
N SER A 49 10.37 -2.00 -6.16
CA SER A 49 9.60 -0.77 -5.94
C SER A 49 10.26 0.41 -6.66
N ASN A 50 9.44 1.27 -7.25
CA ASN A 50 9.85 2.58 -7.75
C ASN A 50 8.86 3.65 -7.27
N GLU A 51 9.23 4.92 -7.37
CA GLU A 51 8.40 6.03 -6.90
C GLU A 51 7.01 6.03 -7.53
N LYS A 52 6.90 5.66 -8.82
CA LYS A 52 5.61 5.60 -9.53
C LYS A 52 4.69 4.49 -9.01
N ILE A 53 5.24 3.32 -8.71
CA ILE A 53 4.51 2.21 -8.10
C ILE A 53 4.03 2.63 -6.72
N LEU A 54 4.90 3.21 -5.90
CA LEU A 54 4.56 3.66 -4.56
C LEU A 54 3.49 4.76 -4.59
N GLU A 55 3.62 5.73 -5.48
CA GLU A 55 2.59 6.75 -5.73
C GLU A 55 1.24 6.11 -6.11
N THR A 56 1.24 5.10 -6.99
CA THR A 56 0.01 4.42 -7.41
C THR A 56 -0.65 3.67 -6.25
N ILE A 57 0.15 2.98 -5.43
CA ILE A 57 -0.33 2.29 -4.21
C ILE A 57 -0.88 3.31 -3.20
N GLN A 58 -0.17 4.43 -3.00
CA GLN A 58 -0.61 5.50 -2.09
C GLN A 58 -1.95 6.09 -2.54
N MET A 59 -2.14 6.31 -3.85
CA MET A 59 -3.38 6.83 -4.40
C MET A 59 -4.54 5.84 -4.27
N ALA A 60 -4.31 4.56 -4.60
CA ALA A 60 -5.31 3.51 -4.41
C ALA A 60 -5.68 3.37 -2.93
N TRP A 61 -4.69 3.40 -2.04
CA TRP A 61 -4.91 3.34 -0.60
C TRP A 61 -5.69 4.56 -0.09
N HIS A 62 -5.41 5.75 -0.61
CA HIS A 62 -6.16 6.95 -0.27
C HIS A 62 -7.63 6.87 -0.72
N GLU A 63 -7.90 6.34 -1.92
CA GLU A 63 -9.26 6.12 -2.41
C GLU A 63 -10.04 5.16 -1.48
N GLU A 64 -9.46 4.01 -1.16
CA GLU A 64 -10.05 3.04 -0.21
C GLU A 64 -10.23 3.64 1.20
N TYR A 65 -9.24 4.41 1.67
CA TYR A 65 -9.33 5.10 2.95
C TYR A 65 -10.50 6.07 2.97
N GLN A 66 -10.72 6.84 1.90
CA GLN A 66 -11.86 7.75 1.80
C GLN A 66 -13.19 6.99 1.73
N ASP A 67 -13.29 5.91 0.96
CA ASP A 67 -14.51 5.10 0.87
C ASP A 67 -14.88 4.47 2.23
N SER A 68 -13.88 3.96 2.97
CA SER A 68 -14.07 3.38 4.30
C SER A 68 -14.60 4.35 5.37
N LYS A 69 -14.48 5.66 5.13
CA LYS A 69 -14.90 6.74 6.05
C LYS A 69 -16.21 7.40 5.62
N SER A 70 -16.77 7.01 4.49
CA SER A 70 -18.00 7.55 3.90
C SER A 70 -19.27 6.97 4.55
#